data_AF-A0A150WSM9-F1
#
_entry.id   AF-A0A150WSM9-F1
#
_cell.length_a   1.000
_cell.length_b   1.000
_cell.length_c   1.000
_cell.angle_alpha   90.00
_cell.angle_beta   90.00
_cell.angle_gamma   90.00
#
_symmetry.space_group_name_H-M   'P 1'
#
loop_
_entity.id
_entity.type
_entity.pdbx_description
1 polymer ?
#
loop_
_entity_poly.entity_id
_entity_poly.type
_entity_poly.pdbx_seq_one_letter_code
_entity_poly.pdbx_strand_id
1 'polypeptide(L)'
;MNLKNTLLALLVMGGMLSCVKAPESEDVDTTPEAVLESVSELWGTADPFALNVNEFAAFETTQKVETNPNPFFTLREGITVKERVDSDQNGAKITRYKFNYQFDMMRGEEQTPQSTKEAQRGYCRGACSAAVADNQSLEVQTAGLKQKSIHTLSDDSNMILGFERAGYLASTCFNDEEEQAACVKEGYDSCERKCVNLKSEEIMRAVPQAVMDQPNCGGYKDCKWLTKTLSFDLIQTYKKGSLTETLRASFWATFTPELPFMARLTDFCIRQLVTIKTANPSDPMNGRKVLVNNCNSLTNYKPAPLPTP
;
A
#
# COMPACT_ATOMS: atom_id res chain seq x y z
N MET A 1 10.19 49.60 -43.93
CA MET A 1 10.56 48.50 -43.01
C MET A 1 9.39 47.52 -42.94
N ASN A 2 9.63 46.25 -43.24
CA ASN A 2 8.59 45.25 -43.48
C ASN A 2 7.94 44.76 -42.18
N LEU A 3 6.68 45.17 -41.96
CA LEU A 3 5.86 44.82 -40.79
C LEU A 3 5.79 43.31 -40.51
N LYS A 4 5.90 42.49 -41.56
CA LYS A 4 5.93 41.01 -41.46
C LYS A 4 7.17 40.47 -40.74
N ASN A 5 8.34 41.12 -40.89
CA ASN A 5 9.56 40.65 -40.22
C ASN A 5 9.61 41.07 -38.75
N THR A 6 8.94 42.17 -38.39
CA THR A 6 8.81 42.62 -36.99
C THR A 6 7.85 41.74 -36.19
N LEU A 7 6.75 41.28 -36.82
CA LEU A 7 5.78 40.39 -36.17
C LEU A 7 6.36 38.99 -35.89
N LEU A 8 7.20 38.48 -36.81
CA LEU A 8 7.85 37.17 -36.67
C LEU A 8 8.89 37.17 -35.54
N ALA A 9 9.62 38.28 -35.35
CA ALA A 9 10.57 38.43 -34.25
C ALA A 9 9.91 38.50 -32.86
N LEU A 10 8.71 39.09 -32.76
CA LEU A 10 7.92 39.13 -31.54
C LEU A 10 7.30 37.77 -31.17
N LEU A 11 6.93 36.96 -32.17
CA LEU A 11 6.39 35.61 -31.93
C LEU A 11 7.46 34.61 -31.46
N VAL A 12 8.72 34.77 -31.89
CA VAL A 12 9.83 33.90 -31.47
C VAL A 12 10.29 34.20 -30.04
N MET A 13 10.13 35.44 -29.55
CA MET A 13 10.46 35.79 -28.16
C MET A 13 9.38 35.36 -27.14
N GLY A 14 8.15 35.04 -27.58
CA GLY A 14 7.09 34.51 -26.71
C GLY A 14 7.25 33.03 -26.33
N GLY A 15 8.12 32.28 -27.01
CA GLY A 15 8.31 30.84 -26.80
C GLY A 15 9.31 30.45 -25.71
N MET A 16 10.04 31.41 -25.11
CA MET A 16 11.11 31.11 -24.14
C MET A 16 10.70 31.26 -22.66
N LEU A 17 9.42 31.56 -22.36
CA LEU A 17 8.93 31.68 -20.98
C LEU A 17 8.16 30.45 -20.47
N SER A 18 8.04 29.36 -21.23
CA SER A 18 7.29 28.16 -20.82
C SER A 18 8.07 27.15 -19.97
N CYS A 19 9.04 27.60 -19.18
CA CYS A 19 9.57 26.86 -18.03
C CYS A 19 9.21 27.58 -16.72
N VAL A 20 7.96 28.04 -16.59
CA VAL A 20 7.42 28.38 -15.26
C VAL A 20 7.30 27.06 -14.51
N LYS A 21 8.32 26.72 -13.72
CA LYS A 21 8.23 25.69 -12.70
C LYS A 21 7.00 26.08 -11.87
N ALA A 22 5.96 25.24 -11.87
CA ALA A 22 4.81 25.47 -11.01
C ALA A 22 5.34 25.73 -9.59
N PRO A 23 4.83 26.74 -8.86
CA PRO A 23 5.28 26.99 -7.50
C PRO A 23 5.13 25.68 -6.72
N GLU A 24 6.26 25.11 -6.31
CA GLU A 24 6.27 23.96 -5.41
C GLU A 24 5.54 24.44 -4.15
N SER A 25 4.36 23.88 -3.89
CA SER A 25 3.67 24.14 -2.62
C SER A 25 4.62 23.74 -1.51
N GLU A 26 4.84 24.62 -0.54
CA GLU A 26 5.66 24.30 0.63
C GLU A 26 5.10 23.05 1.30
N ASP A 27 5.97 22.05 1.51
CA ASP A 27 5.59 20.81 2.18
C ASP A 27 5.18 21.12 3.62
N VAL A 28 4.00 20.65 4.03
CA VAL A 28 3.50 20.83 5.40
C VAL A 28 3.92 19.65 6.26
N ASP A 29 4.76 19.91 7.25
CA ASP A 29 5.28 18.88 8.17
C ASP A 29 4.17 18.10 8.86
N THR A 30 4.31 16.77 8.89
CA THR A 30 3.39 15.86 9.55
C THR A 30 4.17 15.01 10.56
N THR A 31 3.71 15.00 11.81
CA THR A 31 4.32 14.17 12.85
C THR A 31 3.94 12.70 12.69
N PRO A 32 4.79 11.75 13.11
CA PRO A 32 4.45 10.32 13.10
C PRO A 32 3.17 10.01 13.87
N GLU A 33 2.93 10.69 15.00
CA GLU A 33 1.74 10.52 15.83
C GLU A 33 0.47 10.94 15.08
N ALA A 34 0.52 11.99 14.26
CA ALA A 34 -0.62 12.44 13.47
C ALA A 34 -1.00 11.41 12.38
N VAL A 35 -0.01 10.75 11.78
CA VAL A 35 -0.26 9.65 10.83
C VAL A 35 -0.86 8.43 11.56
N LEU A 36 -0.29 8.03 12.69
CA LEU A 36 -0.80 6.93 13.51
C LEU A 36 -2.25 7.18 13.96
N GLU A 37 -2.54 8.38 14.48
CA GLU A 37 -3.89 8.78 14.90
C GLU A 37 -4.87 8.73 13.73
N SER A 38 -4.48 9.29 12.57
CA SER A 38 -5.32 9.27 11.38
C SER A 38 -5.60 7.86 10.89
N VAL A 39 -4.60 6.98 10.84
CA VAL A 39 -4.82 5.56 10.47
C VAL A 39 -5.75 4.88 11.46
N SER A 40 -5.56 5.11 12.76
CA SER A 40 -6.41 4.55 13.83
C SER A 40 -7.87 5.01 13.71
N GLU A 41 -8.10 6.32 13.49
CA GLU A 41 -9.43 6.89 13.31
C GLU A 41 -10.14 6.29 12.10
N LEU A 42 -9.43 6.16 10.98
CA LEU A 42 -9.98 5.61 9.74
C LEU A 42 -10.23 4.10 9.83
N TRP A 43 -9.35 3.37 10.52
CA TRP A 43 -9.55 1.96 10.82
C TRP A 43 -10.81 1.76 11.67
N GLY A 44 -11.00 2.61 12.68
CA GLY A 44 -12.16 2.60 13.56
C GLY A 44 -12.21 1.35 14.44
N THR A 45 -13.40 0.77 14.58
CA THR A 45 -13.68 -0.33 15.52
C THR A 45 -13.62 -1.72 14.90
N ALA A 46 -13.01 -1.86 13.71
CA ALA A 46 -12.92 -3.15 13.05
C ALA A 46 -12.11 -4.15 13.91
N ASP A 47 -12.78 -5.22 14.34
CA ASP A 47 -12.28 -6.17 15.33
C ASP A 47 -11.70 -7.42 14.64
N PRO A 48 -10.40 -7.77 14.81
CA PRO A 48 -9.84 -8.99 14.23
C PRO A 48 -10.52 -10.26 14.73
N PHE A 49 -11.20 -10.21 15.89
CA PHE A 49 -11.93 -11.33 16.49
C PHE A 49 -13.31 -11.55 15.86
N ALA A 50 -13.76 -10.66 14.97
CA ALA A 50 -15.06 -10.74 14.31
C ALA A 50 -15.04 -11.51 12.97
N LEU A 51 -13.86 -11.99 12.53
CA LEU A 51 -13.74 -12.77 11.29
C LEU A 51 -14.48 -14.10 11.40
N ASN A 52 -15.20 -14.46 10.35
CA ASN A 52 -16.01 -15.68 10.27
C ASN A 52 -15.42 -16.69 9.27
N VAL A 53 -15.56 -17.97 9.56
CA VAL A 53 -15.17 -19.04 8.61
C VAL A 53 -15.98 -18.89 7.32
N ASN A 54 -15.33 -19.08 6.18
CA ASN A 54 -15.82 -18.85 4.83
C ASN A 54 -16.03 -17.38 4.42
N GLU A 55 -15.62 -16.41 5.25
CA GLU A 55 -15.51 -15.03 4.79
C GLU A 55 -14.45 -14.92 3.69
N PHE A 56 -14.73 -14.11 2.66
CA PHE A 56 -13.87 -13.99 1.48
C PHE A 56 -13.64 -12.53 1.06
N ALA A 57 -12.41 -12.20 0.70
CA ALA A 57 -12.05 -10.95 0.05
C ALA A 57 -11.14 -11.24 -1.15
N ALA A 58 -11.30 -10.50 -2.23
CA ALA A 58 -10.43 -10.53 -3.39
C ALA A 58 -9.78 -9.17 -3.61
N PHE A 59 -8.49 -9.17 -3.88
CA PHE A 59 -7.69 -8.00 -4.14
C PHE A 59 -6.96 -8.12 -5.47
N GLU A 60 -6.72 -6.98 -6.10
CA GLU A 60 -5.87 -6.86 -7.27
C GLU A 60 -4.75 -5.86 -6.97
N THR A 61 -3.51 -6.31 -7.06
CA THR A 61 -2.32 -5.49 -6.93
C THR A 61 -1.78 -5.19 -8.32
N THR A 62 -1.76 -3.92 -8.72
CA THR A 62 -1.23 -3.47 -10.01
C THR A 62 0.03 -2.66 -9.82
N GLN A 63 1.03 -2.91 -10.67
CA GLN A 63 2.25 -2.12 -10.76
C GLN A 63 2.30 -1.44 -12.12
N LYS A 64 2.39 -0.10 -12.12
CA LYS A 64 2.38 0.73 -13.32
C LYS A 64 3.57 1.68 -13.30
N VAL A 65 4.25 1.82 -14.43
CA VAL A 65 5.21 2.92 -14.63
C VAL A 65 4.42 4.11 -15.15
N GLU A 66 4.57 5.29 -14.58
CA GLU A 66 3.71 6.45 -14.90
C GLU A 66 3.71 6.81 -16.40
N THR A 67 4.82 6.58 -17.10
CA THR A 67 4.93 6.82 -18.55
C THR A 67 4.31 5.74 -19.42
N ASN A 68 3.83 4.63 -18.82
CA ASN A 68 3.17 3.52 -19.52
C ASN A 68 1.83 3.19 -18.85
N PRO A 69 0.69 3.43 -19.52
CA PRO A 69 -0.63 3.22 -18.92
C PRO A 69 -0.94 1.74 -18.64
N ASN A 70 -0.28 0.81 -19.33
CA ASN A 70 -0.52 -0.61 -19.13
C ASN A 70 0.25 -1.12 -17.91
N PRO A 71 -0.40 -1.86 -16.98
CA PRO A 71 0.31 -2.47 -15.88
C PRO A 71 1.34 -3.46 -16.44
N PHE A 72 2.56 -3.33 -15.97
CA PHE A 72 3.60 -4.31 -16.30
C PHE A 72 3.45 -5.57 -15.45
N PHE A 73 2.71 -5.47 -14.34
CA PHE A 73 2.44 -6.54 -13.40
C PHE A 73 1.07 -6.36 -12.76
N THR A 74 0.30 -7.44 -12.74
CA THR A 74 -0.93 -7.56 -11.96
C THR A 74 -0.89 -8.86 -11.15
N LEU A 75 -1.12 -8.79 -9.85
CA LEU A 75 -1.29 -9.92 -8.96
C LEU A 75 -2.74 -9.93 -8.47
N ARG A 76 -3.46 -11.04 -8.66
CA ARG A 76 -4.81 -11.20 -8.14
C ARG A 76 -4.77 -12.17 -6.97
N GLU A 77 -5.39 -11.80 -5.86
CA GLU A 77 -5.35 -12.56 -4.61
C GLU A 77 -6.78 -12.72 -4.08
N GLY A 78 -7.20 -13.96 -3.83
CA GLY A 78 -8.39 -14.31 -3.08
C GLY A 78 -8.00 -14.83 -1.70
N ILE A 79 -8.61 -14.31 -0.65
CA ILE A 79 -8.32 -14.65 0.74
C ILE A 79 -9.61 -15.20 1.35
N THR A 80 -9.56 -16.44 1.84
CA THR A 80 -10.69 -17.09 2.53
C THR A 80 -10.29 -17.46 3.95
N VAL A 81 -11.13 -17.15 4.92
CA VAL A 81 -10.98 -17.67 6.29
C VAL A 81 -11.38 -19.14 6.29
N LYS A 82 -10.40 -20.05 6.38
CA LYS A 82 -10.62 -21.50 6.32
C LYS A 82 -10.97 -22.08 7.69
N GLU A 83 -10.35 -21.59 8.74
CA GLU A 83 -10.51 -22.12 10.11
C GLU A 83 -10.39 -20.99 11.13
N ARG A 84 -11.12 -21.13 12.23
CA ARG A 84 -11.06 -20.26 13.40
C ARG A 84 -11.00 -21.13 14.64
N VAL A 85 -9.99 -20.93 15.47
CA VAL A 85 -9.78 -21.64 16.73
C VAL A 85 -9.67 -20.63 17.85
N ASP A 86 -10.68 -20.59 18.72
CA ASP A 86 -10.70 -19.78 19.93
C ASP A 86 -10.17 -20.60 21.12
N SER A 87 -9.32 -20.00 21.94
CA SER A 87 -8.75 -20.63 23.14
C SER A 87 -8.50 -19.60 24.24
N ASP A 88 -8.58 -20.02 25.50
CA ASP A 88 -8.22 -19.21 26.66
C ASP A 88 -6.90 -19.71 27.26
N GLN A 89 -5.90 -18.85 27.36
CA GLN A 89 -4.59 -19.18 27.95
C GLN A 89 -4.21 -18.10 28.97
N ASN A 90 -4.05 -18.49 30.24
CA ASN A 90 -3.66 -17.60 31.35
C ASN A 90 -4.55 -16.34 31.48
N GLY A 91 -5.85 -16.48 31.21
CA GLY A 91 -6.80 -15.35 31.24
C GLY A 91 -6.77 -14.44 30.01
N ALA A 92 -5.94 -14.74 29.01
CA ALA A 92 -5.95 -14.08 27.71
C ALA A 92 -6.79 -14.89 26.70
N LYS A 93 -7.63 -14.19 25.93
CA LYS A 93 -8.40 -14.78 24.83
C LYS A 93 -7.52 -14.79 23.57
N ILE A 94 -7.26 -15.96 23.03
CA ILE A 94 -6.46 -16.14 21.81
C ILE A 94 -7.34 -16.73 20.71
N THR A 95 -7.38 -16.06 19.57
CA THR A 95 -8.05 -16.54 18.37
C THR A 95 -7.02 -16.77 17.28
N ARG A 96 -6.93 -18.00 16.78
CA ARG A 96 -6.08 -18.35 15.65
C ARG A 96 -6.94 -18.57 14.42
N TYR A 97 -6.55 -17.94 13.32
CA TYR A 97 -7.18 -18.10 12.02
C TYR A 97 -6.24 -18.84 11.08
N LYS A 98 -6.81 -19.72 10.27
CA LYS A 98 -6.15 -20.29 9.11
C LYS A 98 -6.77 -19.66 7.86
N PHE A 99 -5.94 -19.02 7.05
CA PHE A 99 -6.34 -18.42 5.79
C PHE A 99 -5.93 -19.33 4.64
N ASN A 100 -6.81 -19.46 3.65
CA ASN A 100 -6.49 -20.02 2.34
C ASN A 100 -6.37 -18.86 1.35
N TYR A 101 -5.21 -18.74 0.74
CA TYR A 101 -4.93 -17.76 -0.29
C TYR A 101 -4.92 -18.44 -1.65
N GLN A 102 -5.56 -17.82 -2.62
CA GLN A 102 -5.55 -18.19 -4.02
C GLN A 102 -4.98 -17.03 -4.80
N PHE A 103 -3.99 -17.26 -5.66
CA PHE A 103 -3.40 -16.16 -6.40
C PHE A 103 -2.93 -16.57 -7.79
N ASP A 104 -2.94 -15.60 -8.69
CA ASP A 104 -2.27 -15.69 -9.98
C ASP A 104 -1.66 -14.34 -10.35
N MET A 105 -0.75 -14.37 -11.32
CA MET A 105 -0.03 -13.21 -11.77
C MET A 105 -0.18 -13.06 -13.28
N MET A 106 -0.26 -11.80 -13.72
CA MET A 106 -0.25 -11.42 -15.12
C MET A 106 0.92 -10.48 -15.37
N ARG A 107 1.73 -10.79 -16.40
CA ARG A 107 2.83 -9.95 -16.89
C ARG A 107 2.64 -9.75 -18.39
N GLY A 108 2.08 -8.60 -18.77
CA GLY A 108 1.61 -8.39 -20.14
C GLY A 108 0.45 -9.36 -20.44
N GLU A 109 0.60 -10.18 -21.48
CA GLU A 109 -0.40 -11.20 -21.86
C GLU A 109 -0.16 -12.56 -21.18
N GLU A 110 0.98 -12.75 -20.51
CA GLU A 110 1.30 -14.01 -19.84
C GLU A 110 0.61 -14.10 -18.48
N GLN A 111 -0.22 -15.12 -18.30
CA GLN A 111 -0.85 -15.46 -17.02
C GLN A 111 -0.19 -16.69 -16.41
N THR A 112 0.22 -16.60 -15.15
CA THR A 112 0.74 -17.76 -14.41
C THR A 112 -0.41 -18.68 -14.00
N PRO A 113 -0.18 -20.00 -13.85
CA PRO A 113 -1.16 -20.88 -13.24
C PRO A 113 -1.57 -20.38 -11.85
N GLN A 114 -2.86 -20.54 -11.53
CA GLN A 114 -3.36 -20.24 -10.20
C GLN A 114 -2.66 -21.12 -9.17
N SER A 115 -2.20 -20.50 -8.10
CA SER A 115 -1.51 -21.14 -6.98
C SER A 115 -2.32 -20.96 -5.70
N THR A 116 -2.11 -21.86 -4.74
CA THR A 116 -2.75 -21.77 -3.42
C THR A 116 -1.73 -21.88 -2.29
N LYS A 117 -1.93 -21.11 -1.22
CA LYS A 117 -1.09 -21.12 -0.02
C LYS A 117 -1.96 -21.02 1.21
N GLU A 118 -1.58 -21.71 2.29
CA GLU A 118 -2.21 -21.53 3.58
C GLU A 118 -1.29 -20.73 4.49
N ALA A 119 -1.86 -19.84 5.30
CA ALA A 119 -1.12 -19.18 6.39
C ALA A 119 -1.98 -19.12 7.65
N GLN A 120 -1.33 -19.05 8.80
CA GLN A 120 -1.99 -18.89 10.08
C GLN A 120 -1.68 -17.53 10.67
N ARG A 121 -2.65 -16.89 11.33
CA ARG A 121 -2.43 -15.70 12.15
C ARG A 121 -3.08 -15.90 13.52
N GLY A 122 -2.40 -15.46 14.57
CA GLY A 122 -2.92 -15.46 15.94
C GLY A 122 -3.20 -14.03 16.40
N TYR A 123 -4.37 -13.82 17.00
CA TYR A 123 -4.73 -12.57 17.67
C TYR A 123 -4.97 -12.86 19.14
N CYS A 124 -4.64 -11.91 19.99
CA CYS A 124 -4.80 -12.07 21.43
C CYS A 124 -5.34 -10.80 22.08
N ARG A 125 -6.27 -10.98 23.04
CA ARG A 125 -6.93 -9.92 23.80
C ARG A 125 -6.62 -10.13 25.28
N GLY A 126 -5.96 -9.14 25.87
CA GLY A 126 -5.51 -9.16 27.28
C GLY A 126 -3.99 -9.22 27.43
N ALA A 127 -3.51 -9.69 28.58
CA ALA A 127 -2.08 -9.87 28.85
C ALA A 127 -1.56 -11.13 28.14
N CYS A 128 -1.14 -10.98 26.90
CA CYS A 128 -0.61 -12.07 26.07
C CYS A 128 0.86 -12.32 26.42
N SER A 129 1.25 -13.58 26.59
CA SER A 129 2.68 -13.93 26.68
C SER A 129 3.32 -13.81 25.29
N ALA A 130 4.63 -13.53 25.25
CA ALA A 130 5.42 -13.47 24.02
C ALA A 130 5.32 -14.76 23.17
N ALA A 131 4.94 -15.89 23.77
CA ALA A 131 4.73 -17.16 23.07
C ALA A 131 3.59 -17.13 22.04
N VAL A 132 2.66 -16.18 22.12
CA VAL A 132 1.63 -15.97 21.07
C VAL A 132 2.20 -15.19 19.88
N ALA A 133 3.27 -14.43 20.09
CA ALA A 133 3.95 -13.65 19.06
C ALA A 133 4.92 -14.46 18.18
N ASP A 134 5.25 -15.71 18.56
CA ASP A 134 6.28 -16.52 17.89
C ASP A 134 5.79 -17.20 16.58
N ASN A 135 4.48 -17.22 16.32
CA ASN A 135 3.90 -17.89 15.15
C ASN A 135 3.58 -16.92 13.99
N GLN A 136 4.56 -16.10 13.60
CA GLN A 136 4.48 -14.92 12.71
C GLN A 136 4.23 -13.65 13.51
N SER A 137 5.24 -13.26 14.30
CA SER A 137 5.44 -11.86 14.61
C SER A 137 5.32 -11.11 13.29
N LEU A 138 4.57 -10.02 13.33
CA LEU A 138 4.56 -9.05 12.25
C LEU A 138 6.00 -8.52 12.16
N GLU A 139 6.91 -9.25 11.51
CA GLU A 139 8.03 -8.64 10.81
C GLU A 139 7.33 -7.76 9.77
N VAL A 140 6.92 -6.58 10.23
CA VAL A 140 6.74 -5.44 9.36
C VAL A 140 8.08 -5.36 8.68
N GLN A 141 8.17 -5.93 7.47
CA GLN A 141 9.31 -5.73 6.62
C GLN A 141 9.32 -4.24 6.38
N THR A 142 10.02 -3.51 7.24
CA THR A 142 10.59 -2.21 7.01
C THR A 142 11.69 -2.43 5.96
N ALA A 143 11.30 -2.97 4.80
CA ALA A 143 12.00 -2.70 3.57
C ALA A 143 11.90 -1.19 3.40
N GLY A 144 12.86 -0.48 3.98
CA GLY A 144 13.05 0.93 3.71
C GLY A 144 13.09 1.12 2.20
N LEU A 145 12.85 2.34 1.73
CA LEU A 145 12.76 2.69 0.31
C LEU A 145 14.01 2.31 -0.54
N LYS A 146 15.01 1.66 0.05
CA LYS A 146 16.17 1.02 -0.57
C LYS A 146 15.92 -0.41 -1.08
N GLN A 147 14.70 -0.82 -1.42
CA GLN A 147 14.56 -1.84 -2.48
C GLN A 147 15.07 -1.22 -3.79
N LYS A 148 16.40 -1.26 -3.98
CA LYS A 148 17.15 -0.64 -5.09
C LYS A 148 16.88 -1.33 -6.43
N SER A 149 15.97 -2.29 -6.49
CA SER A 149 15.58 -3.05 -7.68
C SER A 149 14.06 -3.15 -7.65
N ILE A 150 13.40 -2.98 -8.80
CA ILE A 150 12.05 -3.52 -9.01
C ILE A 150 12.19 -5.04 -8.88
N HIS A 151 12.10 -5.56 -7.67
CA HIS A 151 11.75 -6.96 -7.48
C HIS A 151 10.29 -7.06 -7.93
N THR A 152 10.02 -7.98 -8.84
CA THR A 152 8.63 -8.29 -9.14
C THR A 152 8.04 -8.84 -7.86
N LEU A 153 6.95 -8.24 -7.38
CA LEU A 153 6.25 -8.64 -6.14
C LEU A 153 5.85 -10.14 -6.13
N SER A 154 6.04 -10.84 -7.25
CA SER A 154 6.05 -12.31 -7.32
C SER A 154 6.94 -12.99 -6.27
N ASP A 155 8.03 -12.33 -5.85
CA ASP A 155 8.96 -12.90 -4.88
C ASP A 155 8.57 -12.53 -3.43
N ASP A 156 7.75 -11.50 -3.25
CA ASP A 156 7.08 -11.18 -1.98
C ASP A 156 5.85 -12.08 -1.78
N SER A 157 6.13 -13.37 -1.61
CA SER A 157 5.14 -14.40 -1.26
C SER A 157 4.52 -14.23 0.15
N ASN A 158 4.83 -13.12 0.82
CA ASN A 158 4.23 -12.70 2.07
C ASN A 158 2.88 -12.07 1.73
N MET A 159 1.84 -12.89 1.64
CA MET A 159 0.48 -12.41 1.41
C MET A 159 0.06 -11.60 2.64
N ILE A 160 -0.05 -10.28 2.45
CA ILE A 160 -0.27 -9.29 3.52
C ILE A 160 -1.76 -8.97 3.60
N LEU A 161 -2.32 -8.98 4.81
CA LEU A 161 -3.70 -8.60 5.10
C LEU A 161 -3.85 -7.08 5.19
N GLY A 162 -5.05 -6.55 4.95
CA GLY A 162 -5.28 -5.09 4.94
C GLY A 162 -4.85 -4.39 6.23
N PHE A 163 -5.08 -5.00 7.40
CA PHE A 163 -4.66 -4.41 8.67
C PHE A 163 -3.13 -4.36 8.85
N GLU A 164 -2.39 -5.30 8.25
CA GLU A 164 -0.93 -5.33 8.31
C GLU A 164 -0.36 -4.16 7.48
N ARG A 165 -0.99 -3.86 6.33
CA ARG A 165 -0.68 -2.66 5.54
C ARG A 165 -1.02 -1.37 6.28
N ALA A 166 -2.16 -1.33 6.98
CA ALA A 166 -2.53 -0.19 7.81
C ALA A 166 -1.52 0.03 8.96
N GLY A 167 -1.09 -1.05 9.63
CA GLY A 167 -0.04 -1.00 10.65
C GLY A 167 1.30 -0.49 10.09
N TYR A 168 1.71 -0.98 8.92
CA TYR A 168 2.89 -0.47 8.21
C TYR A 168 2.77 1.03 7.90
N LEU A 169 1.61 1.47 7.39
CA LEU A 169 1.37 2.88 7.09
C LEU A 169 1.49 3.75 8.34
N ALA A 170 0.94 3.28 9.46
CA ALA A 170 0.99 3.97 10.74
C ALA A 170 2.42 4.08 11.30
N SER A 171 3.28 3.08 11.05
CA SER A 171 4.67 3.09 11.52
C SER A 171 5.66 3.74 10.55
N THR A 172 5.25 3.99 9.30
CA THR A 172 6.15 4.43 8.21
C THR A 172 6.91 5.73 8.52
N CYS A 173 6.30 6.63 9.30
CA CYS A 173 6.87 7.94 9.63
C CYS A 173 7.85 7.90 10.81
N PHE A 174 7.90 6.80 11.57
CA PHE A 174 8.81 6.68 12.71
C PHE A 174 10.24 6.40 12.22
N ASN A 175 11.20 7.03 12.89
CA ASN A 175 12.62 6.70 12.76
C ASN A 175 12.98 5.80 13.95
N ASP A 176 13.08 4.49 13.73
CA ASP A 176 13.54 3.57 14.76
C ASP A 176 15.07 3.44 14.77
N GLU A 177 15.63 3.05 15.92
CA GLU A 177 17.08 2.91 16.10
C GLU A 177 17.66 1.80 15.21
N GLU A 178 16.86 0.79 14.89
CA GLU A 178 17.27 -0.35 14.07
C GLU A 178 17.51 0.07 12.61
N GLU A 179 16.62 0.86 12.03
CA GLU A 179 16.79 1.41 10.69
C GLU A 179 17.99 2.34 10.64
N GLN A 180 18.16 3.19 11.64
CA GLN A 180 19.34 4.06 11.70
C GLN A 180 20.63 3.23 11.81
N ALA A 181 20.64 2.15 12.58
CA ALA A 181 21.77 1.22 12.64
C ALA A 181 22.01 0.50 11.30
N ALA A 182 20.96 0.06 10.63
CA ALA A 182 21.02 -0.55 9.30
C ALA A 182 21.56 0.43 8.25
N CYS A 183 21.12 1.68 8.30
CA CYS A 183 21.59 2.77 7.47
C CYS A 183 23.09 3.00 7.59
N VAL A 184 23.59 3.06 8.84
CA VAL A 184 25.01 3.22 9.13
C VAL A 184 25.81 2.00 8.66
N LYS A 185 25.28 0.79 8.83
CA LYS A 185 25.89 -0.46 8.33
C LYS A 185 26.05 -0.46 6.80
N GLU A 186 25.17 0.22 6.07
CA GLU A 186 25.30 0.42 4.62
C GLU A 186 26.29 1.53 4.21
N GLY A 187 26.94 2.18 5.19
CA GLY A 187 27.96 3.20 4.96
C GLY A 187 27.41 4.59 4.67
N TYR A 188 26.23 4.91 5.21
CA TYR A 188 25.69 6.26 5.31
C TYR A 188 25.93 6.83 6.72
N ASP A 189 25.99 8.14 6.86
CA ASP A 189 26.16 8.81 8.15
C ASP A 189 24.82 8.92 8.89
N SER A 190 23.74 9.22 8.17
CA SER A 190 22.38 9.22 8.71
C SER A 190 21.31 8.94 7.67
N CYS A 191 20.17 8.47 8.19
CA CYS A 191 18.90 8.32 7.48
C CYS A 191 17.82 9.06 8.26
N GLU A 192 17.15 10.02 7.64
CA GLU A 192 16.07 10.79 8.25
C GLU A 192 14.79 10.56 7.45
N ARG A 193 13.74 10.08 8.11
CA ARG A 193 12.37 10.03 7.57
C ARG A 193 11.56 11.20 8.09
N LYS A 194 10.77 11.76 7.18
CA LYS A 194 9.83 12.85 7.45
C LYS A 194 8.57 12.63 6.64
N CYS A 195 7.41 12.68 7.29
CA CYS A 195 6.13 12.69 6.59
C CYS A 195 5.65 14.13 6.41
N VAL A 196 5.01 14.40 5.28
CA VAL A 196 4.48 15.73 4.93
C VAL A 196 3.14 15.60 4.20
N ASN A 197 2.39 16.69 4.13
CA ASN A 197 1.18 16.81 3.32
C ASN A 197 0.07 15.81 3.69
N LEU A 198 -0.07 15.47 4.98
CA LEU A 198 -1.15 14.59 5.45
C LEU A 198 -2.52 15.20 5.16
N LYS A 199 -3.38 14.40 4.53
CA LYS A 199 -4.75 14.75 4.18
C LYS A 199 -5.67 13.57 4.41
N SER A 200 -6.90 13.86 4.81
CA SER A 200 -8.00 12.89 4.92
C SER A 200 -9.19 13.42 4.15
N GLU A 201 -9.82 12.57 3.35
CA GLU A 201 -10.99 12.90 2.55
C GLU A 201 -12.06 11.83 2.68
N GLU A 202 -13.33 12.24 2.76
CA GLU A 202 -14.47 11.34 2.86
C GLU A 202 -15.35 11.49 1.62
N ILE A 203 -15.56 10.39 0.90
CA ILE A 203 -16.38 10.36 -0.33
C ILE A 203 -17.19 9.08 -0.45
N MET A 204 -18.39 9.20 -1.00
CA MET A 204 -19.19 8.05 -1.42
C MET A 204 -18.65 7.51 -2.75
N ARG A 205 -18.26 6.23 -2.77
CA ARG A 205 -17.82 5.55 -4.00
C ARG A 205 -18.78 4.42 -4.36
N ALA A 206 -18.86 4.10 -5.65
CA ALA A 206 -19.49 2.87 -6.09
C ALA A 206 -18.72 1.66 -5.52
N VAL A 207 -19.44 0.61 -5.14
CA VAL A 207 -18.81 -0.66 -4.77
C VAL A 207 -18.17 -1.31 -6.01
N PRO A 208 -17.18 -2.21 -5.86
CA PRO A 208 -16.57 -2.91 -6.99
C PRO A 208 -17.60 -3.68 -7.82
N GLN A 209 -17.32 -3.86 -9.12
CA GLN A 209 -18.26 -4.55 -10.03
C GLN A 209 -18.68 -5.93 -9.52
N ALA A 210 -17.74 -6.72 -8.98
CA ALA A 210 -18.05 -8.04 -8.46
C ALA A 210 -18.90 -8.02 -7.17
N VAL A 211 -19.01 -6.88 -6.48
CA VAL A 211 -19.95 -6.65 -5.37
C VAL A 211 -21.30 -6.16 -5.91
N MET A 212 -21.29 -5.29 -6.92
CA MET A 212 -22.51 -4.86 -7.62
C MET A 212 -23.27 -6.03 -8.25
N ASP A 213 -22.54 -7.01 -8.79
CA ASP A 213 -23.11 -8.20 -9.42
C ASP A 213 -23.71 -9.21 -8.41
N GLN A 214 -23.51 -8.98 -7.10
CA GLN A 214 -24.12 -9.81 -6.05
C GLN A 214 -25.60 -9.44 -5.85
N PRO A 215 -26.44 -10.36 -5.34
CA PRO A 215 -27.82 -10.04 -4.97
C PRO A 215 -27.89 -8.82 -4.05
N ASN A 216 -28.77 -7.87 -4.36
CA ASN A 216 -28.93 -6.60 -3.64
C ASN A 216 -27.61 -5.82 -3.46
N CYS A 217 -26.68 -5.90 -4.43
CA CYS A 217 -25.35 -5.29 -4.35
C CYS A 217 -24.58 -5.64 -3.07
N GLY A 218 -24.72 -6.88 -2.57
CA GLY A 218 -24.09 -7.30 -1.31
C GLY A 218 -24.69 -6.66 -0.05
N GLY A 219 -25.87 -6.02 -0.17
CA GLY A 219 -26.55 -5.32 0.93
C GLY A 219 -26.25 -3.82 1.03
N TYR A 220 -25.42 -3.26 0.13
CA TYR A 220 -25.09 -1.83 0.13
C TYR A 220 -26.16 -0.97 -0.53
N LYS A 221 -26.57 0.11 0.15
CA LYS A 221 -27.56 1.05 -0.36
C LYS A 221 -27.03 1.76 -1.61
N ASP A 222 -27.85 1.82 -2.66
CA ASP A 222 -27.53 2.44 -3.95
C ASP A 222 -26.21 1.89 -4.58
N CYS A 223 -25.77 0.70 -4.16
CA CYS A 223 -24.51 0.06 -4.57
C CYS A 223 -23.30 0.99 -4.36
N LYS A 224 -23.33 1.76 -3.28
CA LYS A 224 -22.26 2.67 -2.87
C LYS A 224 -21.88 2.42 -1.41
N TRP A 225 -20.64 2.70 -1.08
CA TRP A 225 -20.16 2.72 0.29
C TRP A 225 -19.48 4.04 0.63
N LEU A 226 -19.45 4.37 1.92
CA LEU A 226 -18.65 5.47 2.41
C LEU A 226 -17.18 5.08 2.43
N THR A 227 -16.33 5.88 1.78
CA THR A 227 -14.89 5.68 1.83
C THR A 227 -14.21 6.86 2.48
N LYS A 228 -13.18 6.59 3.28
CA LYS A 228 -12.29 7.58 3.87
C LYS A 228 -10.87 7.33 3.38
N THR A 229 -10.27 8.32 2.73
CA THR A 229 -8.95 8.21 2.10
C THR A 229 -7.94 9.02 2.90
N LEU A 230 -6.87 8.37 3.34
CA LEU A 230 -5.67 9.01 3.89
C LEU A 230 -4.63 9.17 2.78
N SER A 231 -3.93 10.31 2.74
CA SER A 231 -2.75 10.46 1.89
C SER A 231 -1.68 11.31 2.55
N PHE A 232 -0.40 10.98 2.33
CA PHE A 232 0.75 11.79 2.73
C PHE A 232 1.98 11.43 1.88
N ASP A 233 3.01 12.25 1.93
CA ASP A 233 4.32 11.96 1.35
C ASP A 233 5.31 11.59 2.44
N LEU A 234 6.04 10.50 2.25
CA LEU A 234 7.26 10.16 2.98
C LEU A 234 8.47 10.73 2.22
N ILE A 235 9.27 11.52 2.92
CA ILE A 235 10.57 12.01 2.48
C ILE A 235 11.63 11.26 3.28
N GLN A 236 12.51 10.51 2.60
CA GLN A 236 13.65 9.85 3.22
C GLN A 236 14.95 10.49 2.72
N THR A 237 15.76 10.98 3.66
CA THR A 237 17.02 11.68 3.38
C THR A 237 18.19 10.86 3.87
N TYR A 238 19.11 10.53 2.97
CA TYR A 238 20.34 9.80 3.24
C TYR A 238 21.53 10.75 3.16
N LYS A 239 22.37 10.77 4.19
CA LYS A 239 23.60 11.58 4.23
C LYS A 239 24.82 10.68 4.17
N LYS A 240 25.82 11.04 3.35
CA LYS A 240 27.12 10.37 3.26
C LYS A 240 28.21 11.38 2.92
N GLY A 241 28.97 11.81 3.92
CA GLY A 241 29.85 12.95 3.85
C GLY A 241 29.07 14.22 3.49
N SER A 242 29.45 14.86 2.39
CA SER A 242 28.73 16.01 1.83
C SER A 242 27.57 15.62 0.89
N LEU A 243 27.43 14.34 0.54
CA LEU A 243 26.36 13.88 -0.35
C LEU A 243 25.06 13.74 0.43
N THR A 244 24.00 14.36 -0.08
CA THR A 244 22.63 14.17 0.39
C THR A 244 21.78 13.59 -0.74
N GLU A 245 21.13 12.46 -0.49
CA GLU A 245 20.16 11.85 -1.40
C GLU A 245 18.78 11.86 -0.75
N THR A 246 17.79 12.39 -1.45
CA THR A 246 16.40 12.44 -0.98
C THR A 246 15.52 11.57 -1.88
N LEU A 247 14.78 10.66 -1.26
CA LEU A 247 13.73 9.88 -1.89
C LEU A 247 12.37 10.39 -1.41
N ARG A 248 11.38 10.41 -2.30
CA ARG A 248 9.99 10.73 -1.98
C ARG A 248 9.11 9.56 -2.39
N ALA A 249 8.23 9.14 -1.49
CA ALA A 249 7.17 8.17 -1.74
C ALA A 249 5.84 8.76 -1.28
N SER A 250 4.83 8.76 -2.14
CA SER A 250 3.49 9.19 -1.79
C SER A 250 2.62 7.98 -1.47
N PHE A 251 1.88 8.06 -0.37
CA PHE A 251 1.00 7.00 0.10
C PHE A 251 -0.46 7.43 -0.04
N TRP A 252 -1.32 6.47 -0.41
CA TRP A 252 -2.78 6.61 -0.33
C TRP A 252 -3.39 5.34 0.22
N ALA A 253 -4.27 5.47 1.21
CA ALA A 253 -4.99 4.35 1.78
C ALA A 253 -6.48 4.69 1.88
N THR A 254 -7.33 3.87 1.30
CA THR A 254 -8.80 4.03 1.36
C THR A 254 -9.38 2.99 2.28
N PHE A 255 -10.16 3.44 3.26
CA PHE A 255 -10.87 2.61 4.22
C PHE A 255 -12.37 2.73 4.00
N THR A 256 -13.12 1.64 4.17
CA THR A 256 -14.58 1.65 4.08
C THR A 256 -15.18 1.27 5.43
N PRO A 257 -15.75 2.22 6.19
CA PRO A 257 -16.17 1.96 7.55
C PRO A 257 -17.27 0.92 7.77
N GLU A 258 -17.95 0.53 6.71
CA GLU A 258 -19.01 -0.48 6.74
C GLU A 258 -18.47 -1.89 6.48
N LEU A 259 -17.23 -2.02 5.99
CA LEU A 259 -16.60 -3.31 5.76
C LEU A 259 -16.03 -3.90 7.06
N PRO A 260 -16.08 -5.23 7.21
CA PRO A 260 -15.45 -5.92 8.33
C PRO A 260 -13.94 -5.96 8.20
N PHE A 261 -13.29 -6.45 9.26
CA PHE A 261 -11.85 -6.38 9.47
C PHE A 261 -10.99 -6.77 8.25
N MET A 262 -11.29 -7.88 7.57
CA MET A 262 -10.48 -8.36 6.45
C MET A 262 -10.54 -7.47 5.20
N ALA A 263 -11.68 -6.83 4.95
CA ALA A 263 -11.92 -6.02 3.75
C ALA A 263 -11.91 -4.51 4.02
N ARG A 264 -11.62 -4.10 5.27
CA ARG A 264 -11.70 -2.71 5.74
C ARG A 264 -10.86 -1.74 4.92
N LEU A 265 -9.62 -2.11 4.63
CA LEU A 265 -8.73 -1.37 3.73
C LEU A 265 -9.05 -1.80 2.30
N THR A 266 -9.71 -0.91 1.55
CA THR A 266 -10.13 -1.20 0.18
C THR A 266 -9.09 -0.85 -0.85
N ASP A 267 -8.28 0.19 -0.60
CA ASP A 267 -7.21 0.56 -1.52
C ASP A 267 -5.96 0.94 -0.74
N PHE A 268 -4.79 0.52 -1.24
CA PHE A 268 -3.50 0.92 -0.71
C PHE A 268 -2.53 1.13 -1.87
N CYS A 269 -2.10 2.36 -2.07
CA CYS A 269 -1.22 2.77 -3.15
C CYS A 269 0.06 3.41 -2.62
N ILE A 270 1.18 3.09 -3.28
CA ILE A 270 2.47 3.75 -3.11
C ILE A 270 2.92 4.25 -4.48
N ARG A 271 3.28 5.54 -4.58
CA ARG A 271 3.92 6.14 -5.75
C ARG A 271 5.32 6.58 -5.39
N GLN A 272 6.32 6.02 -6.03
CA GLN A 272 7.71 6.30 -5.69
C GLN A 272 8.64 6.23 -6.89
N LEU A 273 9.77 6.93 -6.79
CA LEU A 273 10.80 6.91 -7.82
C LEU A 273 11.71 5.69 -7.60
N VAL A 274 11.68 4.74 -8.52
CA VAL A 274 12.47 3.51 -8.45
C VAL A 274 13.55 3.51 -9.52
N THR A 275 14.73 3.00 -9.18
CA THR A 275 15.78 2.73 -10.18
C THR A 275 15.60 1.32 -10.73
N ILE A 276 15.39 1.20 -12.03
CA ILE A 276 15.28 -0.10 -12.70
C ILE A 276 16.65 -0.77 -12.65
N LYS A 277 16.69 -2.02 -12.18
CA LYS A 277 17.85 -2.90 -12.29
C LYS A 277 17.44 -4.13 -13.08
N THR A 278 18.17 -4.43 -14.14
CA THR A 278 17.93 -5.60 -14.98
C THR A 278 19.06 -6.61 -14.79
N ALA A 279 18.78 -7.89 -15.09
CA ALA A 279 19.81 -8.92 -15.04
C ALA A 279 20.91 -8.71 -16.11
N ASN A 280 20.56 -8.03 -17.21
CA ASN A 280 21.50 -7.67 -18.27
C ASN A 280 21.93 -6.20 -18.12
N PRO A 281 23.18 -5.91 -17.70
CA PRO A 281 23.65 -4.54 -17.51
C PRO A 281 23.61 -3.66 -18.77
N SER A 282 23.56 -4.27 -19.96
CA SER A 282 23.47 -3.58 -21.25
C SER A 282 22.04 -3.18 -21.65
N ASP A 283 21.03 -3.58 -20.89
CA ASP A 283 19.64 -3.17 -21.13
C ASP A 283 19.53 -1.63 -21.00
N PRO A 284 18.98 -0.92 -22.00
CA PRO A 284 18.85 0.54 -21.96
C PRO A 284 17.99 1.06 -20.80
N MET A 285 17.19 0.20 -20.17
CA MET A 285 16.39 0.52 -18.98
C MET A 285 17.19 0.40 -17.68
N ASN A 286 18.32 -0.31 -17.68
CA ASN A 286 19.14 -0.49 -16.49
C ASN A 286 19.67 0.86 -15.96
N GLY A 287 19.48 1.11 -14.67
CA GLY A 287 19.87 2.36 -14.01
C GLY A 287 18.92 3.55 -14.25
N ARG A 288 17.86 3.41 -15.07
CA ARG A 288 16.88 4.49 -15.25
C ARG A 288 16.01 4.65 -14.01
N LYS A 289 15.80 5.90 -13.59
CA LYS A 289 14.81 6.25 -12.56
C LYS A 289 13.45 6.41 -13.22
N VAL A 290 12.46 5.67 -12.73
CA VAL A 290 11.08 5.73 -13.22
C VAL A 290 10.13 5.88 -12.05
N LEU A 291 9.02 6.56 -12.26
CA LEU A 291 7.99 6.66 -11.25
C LEU A 291 7.05 5.47 -11.35
N VAL A 292 6.92 4.74 -10.24
CA VAL A 292 6.15 3.51 -10.15
C VAL A 292 5.00 3.73 -9.20
N ASN A 293 3.80 3.38 -9.64
CA ASN A 293 2.60 3.27 -8.83
C ASN A 293 2.35 1.79 -8.56
N ASN A 294 2.32 1.41 -7.29
CA ASN A 294 1.91 0.09 -6.84
C ASN A 294 0.62 0.24 -6.03
N CYS A 295 -0.48 -0.34 -6.51
CA CYS A 295 -1.80 -0.19 -5.91
C CYS A 295 -2.44 -1.55 -5.68
N ASN A 296 -2.78 -1.86 -4.43
CA ASN A 296 -3.63 -2.96 -4.03
C ASN A 296 -5.06 -2.47 -3.85
N SER A 297 -6.02 -3.04 -4.58
CA SER A 297 -7.43 -2.64 -4.55
C SER A 297 -8.33 -3.85 -4.31
N LEU A 298 -9.32 -3.69 -3.44
CA LEU A 298 -10.37 -4.68 -3.17
C LEU A 298 -11.29 -4.76 -4.39
N THR A 299 -11.31 -5.92 -5.03
CA THR A 299 -12.14 -6.18 -6.21
C THR A 299 -13.42 -6.94 -5.87
N ASN A 300 -13.44 -7.67 -4.75
CA ASN A 300 -14.62 -8.38 -4.29
C ASN A 300 -14.61 -8.58 -2.77
N TYR A 301 -15.79 -8.62 -2.16
CA TYR A 301 -15.98 -9.03 -0.78
C TYR A 301 -17.25 -9.88 -0.68
N LYS A 302 -17.17 -10.99 0.06
CA LYS A 302 -18.34 -11.83 0.38
C LYS A 302 -18.35 -12.13 1.87
N PRO A 303 -19.42 -11.78 2.60
CA PRO A 303 -19.54 -12.16 3.99
C PRO A 303 -19.63 -13.69 4.12
N ALA A 304 -19.27 -14.22 5.29
CA ALA A 304 -19.51 -15.62 5.59
C ALA A 304 -21.02 -15.94 5.47
N PRO A 305 -21.38 -17.16 5.01
CA PRO A 305 -22.78 -17.59 5.01
C PRO A 305 -23.36 -17.47 6.41
N LEU A 306 -24.60 -16.96 6.50
CA LEU A 306 -25.33 -17.02 7.77
C LEU A 306 -25.47 -18.49 8.19
N PRO A 307 -25.33 -18.81 9.49
CA PRO A 307 -25.58 -20.16 9.95
C PRO A 307 -26.99 -20.57 9.53
N THR A 308 -27.11 -21.69 8.81
CA THR A 308 -28.41 -22.30 8.56
C THR A 308 -28.99 -22.72 9.91
N PRO A 309 -30.21 -22.28 10.27
CA PRO A 309 -30.85 -22.59 11.54
C PRO A 309 -31.12 -24.10 11.70
#